data_AF-A0A8H7Q2L7-F1
#
_entry.id   AF-A0A8H7Q2L7-F1
#
_cell.length_a   1.000
_cell.length_b   1.000
_cell.length_c   1.000
_cell.angle_alpha   90.00
_cell.angle_beta   90.00
_cell.angle_gamma   90.00
#
_symmetry.space_group_name_H-M   'P 1'
#
loop_
_entity.id
_entity.type
_entity.pdbx_description
1 polymer ?
#
loop_
_entity_poly.entity_id
_entity_poly.type
_entity_poly.pdbx_seq_one_letter_code
_entity_poly.pdbx_strand_id
1 'polypeptide(L)'
;MSKILIIGATGWLGSAIVDAFQETSHQVRAFIRPENLNNPEKVTSLNKLRQRGIQLVPGDLHKKEDLVAALKDIDVCICCLGIFQGAEQLPVVEALKEVGTVKRFIPSDFGMDYRRDPHDFDMTEKGIIVHQAMFEAGIPYTIIDNGPFMEVGLGKLLDWSQPAPVTLETTTIRRWGDGDVEVVTNALPDIARYVVQIVDDPNTINKRIMLDGHPTTQNQLLDLWESITGKKLERKRTDEAELQAMIDKTEGFKQFPLKLARCGFFRNGFVRSDDYLSASQLYPDLHKTTTTIQEFLERRYKSLQ
;
A
#
# COMPACT_ATOMS: atom_id res chain seq x y z
N MET A 1 -24.45 4.47 0.97
CA MET A 1 -24.25 3.33 0.04
C MET A 1 -23.68 3.86 -1.26
N SER A 2 -22.37 3.72 -1.41
CA SER A 2 -21.62 4.16 -2.59
C SER A 2 -21.42 3.02 -3.59
N LYS A 3 -21.42 3.32 -4.90
CA LYS A 3 -21.01 2.41 -5.98
C LYS A 3 -19.51 2.52 -6.21
N ILE A 4 -18.79 1.41 -6.03
CA ILE A 4 -17.34 1.37 -6.01
C ILE A 4 -16.84 0.64 -7.25
N LEU A 5 -15.88 1.24 -7.97
CA LEU A 5 -15.07 0.54 -8.96
C LEU A 5 -13.68 0.30 -8.38
N ILE A 6 -13.21 -0.94 -8.40
CA ILE A 6 -11.85 -1.31 -7.97
C ILE A 6 -11.04 -1.76 -9.20
N ILE A 7 -9.98 -1.01 -9.50
CA ILE A 7 -8.96 -1.38 -10.48
C ILE A 7 -7.87 -2.16 -9.75
N GLY A 8 -7.50 -3.34 -10.25
CA GLY A 8 -6.54 -4.22 -9.57
C GLY A 8 -7.16 -5.10 -8.47
N ALA A 9 -8.48 -5.36 -8.53
CA ALA A 9 -9.23 -6.13 -7.55
C ALA A 9 -8.73 -7.58 -7.33
N THR A 10 -8.00 -8.16 -8.29
CA THR A 10 -7.39 -9.50 -8.16
C THR A 10 -5.98 -9.47 -7.57
N GLY A 11 -5.44 -8.28 -7.31
CA GLY A 11 -4.13 -8.08 -6.68
C GLY A 11 -4.17 -8.31 -5.18
N TRP A 12 -3.00 -8.30 -4.55
CA TRP A 12 -2.85 -8.61 -3.12
C TRP A 12 -3.65 -7.63 -2.24
N LEU A 13 -3.46 -6.32 -2.43
CA LEU A 13 -4.26 -5.29 -1.75
C LEU A 13 -5.71 -5.23 -2.23
N GLY A 14 -5.93 -5.19 -3.55
CA GLY A 14 -7.27 -5.08 -4.12
C GLY A 14 -8.21 -6.19 -3.66
N SER A 15 -7.70 -7.43 -3.52
CA SER A 15 -8.51 -8.55 -3.02
C SER A 15 -8.87 -8.40 -1.54
N ALA A 16 -7.96 -7.90 -0.70
CA ALA A 16 -8.27 -7.61 0.71
C ALA A 16 -9.32 -6.49 0.84
N ILE A 17 -9.25 -5.46 0.00
CA ILE A 17 -10.25 -4.39 -0.04
C ILE A 17 -11.62 -4.93 -0.48
N VAL A 18 -11.68 -5.78 -1.51
CA VAL A 18 -12.92 -6.45 -1.91
C VAL A 18 -13.51 -7.26 -0.76
N ASP A 19 -12.67 -7.97 -0.01
CA ASP A 19 -13.11 -8.79 1.12
C ASP A 19 -13.68 -7.92 2.25
N ALA A 20 -13.04 -6.78 2.56
CA ALA A 20 -13.54 -5.83 3.56
C ALA A 20 -14.89 -5.21 3.16
N PHE A 21 -15.15 -5.02 1.85
CA PHE A 21 -16.44 -4.51 1.39
C PHE A 21 -17.60 -5.53 1.53
N GLN A 22 -17.32 -6.82 1.71
CA GLN A 22 -18.38 -7.85 1.84
C GLN A 22 -19.26 -7.64 3.08
N GLU A 23 -18.75 -6.95 4.08
CA GLU A 23 -19.46 -6.66 5.33
C GLU A 23 -20.27 -5.35 5.26
N THR A 24 -20.43 -4.79 4.06
CA THR A 24 -21.05 -3.48 3.83
C THR A 24 -22.22 -3.56 2.87
N SER A 25 -22.98 -2.47 2.77
CA SER A 25 -24.04 -2.33 1.76
C SER A 25 -23.54 -1.86 0.39
N HIS A 26 -22.24 -1.60 0.23
CA HIS A 26 -21.68 -1.04 -1.01
C HIS A 26 -21.84 -1.97 -2.22
N GLN A 27 -22.06 -1.37 -3.38
CA GLN A 27 -22.05 -2.10 -4.65
C GLN A 27 -20.65 -2.04 -5.24
N VAL A 28 -19.95 -3.17 -5.30
CA VAL A 28 -18.57 -3.23 -5.76
C VAL A 28 -18.50 -3.86 -7.16
N ARG A 29 -17.82 -3.16 -8.07
CA ARG A 29 -17.45 -3.62 -9.40
C ARG A 29 -15.93 -3.77 -9.48
N ALA A 30 -15.46 -4.82 -10.12
CA ALA A 30 -14.04 -5.07 -10.34
C ALA A 30 -13.69 -4.84 -11.81
N PHE A 31 -12.78 -3.91 -12.11
CA PHE A 31 -12.25 -3.71 -13.46
C PHE A 31 -11.20 -4.78 -13.76
N ILE A 32 -11.46 -5.62 -14.77
CA ILE A 32 -10.66 -6.80 -15.09
C ILE A 32 -10.15 -6.71 -16.53
N ARG A 33 -8.84 -6.85 -16.70
CA ARG A 33 -8.25 -6.91 -18.04
C ARG A 33 -8.77 -8.12 -18.82
N PRO A 34 -9.22 -7.97 -20.09
CA PRO A 34 -9.87 -9.05 -20.83
C PRO A 34 -9.06 -10.35 -20.90
N GLU A 35 -7.73 -10.25 -21.02
CA GLU A 35 -6.83 -11.40 -21.08
C GLU A 35 -6.86 -12.24 -19.79
N ASN A 36 -7.22 -11.64 -18.65
CA ASN A 36 -7.31 -12.37 -17.38
C ASN A 36 -8.58 -13.20 -17.26
N LEU A 37 -9.64 -12.88 -18.01
CA LEU A 37 -10.94 -13.57 -17.88
C LEU A 37 -10.85 -15.07 -18.21
N ASN A 38 -9.93 -15.42 -19.10
CA ASN A 38 -9.68 -16.79 -19.54
C ASN A 38 -8.30 -17.31 -19.10
N ASN A 39 -7.56 -16.55 -18.27
CA ASN A 39 -6.25 -16.97 -17.80
C ASN A 39 -6.40 -18.03 -16.69
N PRO A 40 -5.90 -19.27 -16.87
CA PRO A 40 -5.99 -20.33 -15.87
C PRO A 40 -5.44 -19.93 -14.49
N GLU A 41 -4.39 -19.11 -14.44
CA GLU A 41 -3.78 -18.63 -13.20
C GLU A 41 -4.68 -17.64 -12.43
N LYS A 42 -5.64 -17.01 -13.11
CA LYS A 42 -6.56 -16.02 -12.54
C LYS A 42 -7.95 -16.58 -12.25
N VAL A 43 -8.29 -17.78 -12.76
CA VAL A 43 -9.61 -18.41 -12.58
C VAL A 43 -10.02 -18.45 -11.12
N THR A 44 -9.13 -18.85 -10.21
CA THR A 44 -9.42 -18.90 -8.77
C THR A 44 -9.82 -17.53 -8.22
N SER A 45 -9.05 -16.48 -8.51
CA SER A 45 -9.34 -15.13 -8.02
C SER A 45 -10.64 -14.59 -8.63
N LEU A 46 -10.88 -14.81 -9.92
CA LEU A 46 -12.12 -14.38 -10.58
C LEU A 46 -13.35 -15.11 -10.05
N ASN A 47 -13.24 -16.40 -9.76
CA ASN A 47 -14.33 -17.17 -9.15
C ASN A 47 -14.65 -16.69 -7.73
N LYS A 48 -13.63 -16.34 -6.93
CA LYS A 48 -13.83 -15.70 -5.63
C LYS A 48 -14.61 -14.39 -5.73
N LEU A 49 -14.29 -13.55 -6.71
CA LEU A 49 -15.05 -12.31 -6.96
C LEU A 49 -16.51 -12.60 -7.32
N ARG A 50 -16.76 -13.55 -8.24
CA ARG A 50 -18.12 -13.94 -8.64
C ARG A 50 -18.95 -14.50 -7.48
N GLN A 51 -18.35 -15.37 -6.65
CA GLN A 51 -19.00 -15.95 -5.48
C GLN A 51 -19.42 -14.89 -4.45
N ARG A 52 -18.72 -13.76 -4.42
CA ARG A 52 -18.99 -12.59 -3.58
C ARG A 52 -19.96 -11.59 -4.22
N GLY A 53 -20.59 -11.96 -5.33
CA GLY A 53 -21.50 -11.08 -6.05
C GLY A 53 -20.83 -9.87 -6.70
N ILE A 54 -19.49 -9.85 -6.80
CA ILE A 54 -18.76 -8.75 -7.41
C ILE A 54 -18.97 -8.78 -8.92
N GLN A 55 -19.48 -7.67 -9.46
CA GLN A 55 -19.62 -7.52 -10.91
C GLN A 55 -18.24 -7.34 -11.55
N LEU A 56 -17.87 -8.26 -12.44
CA LEU A 56 -16.68 -8.10 -13.26
C LEU A 56 -16.97 -7.16 -14.44
N VAL A 57 -16.15 -6.14 -14.61
CA VAL A 57 -16.22 -5.19 -15.71
C VAL A 57 -14.97 -5.39 -16.58
N PRO A 58 -15.08 -6.10 -17.71
CA PRO A 58 -13.97 -6.27 -18.64
C PRO A 58 -13.53 -4.93 -19.22
N GLY A 59 -12.23 -4.66 -19.25
CA GLY A 59 -11.71 -3.47 -19.92
C GLY A 59 -10.20 -3.34 -19.84
N ASP A 60 -9.63 -2.62 -20.81
CA ASP A 60 -8.21 -2.33 -20.91
C ASP A 60 -7.90 -0.92 -20.39
N LEU A 61 -6.91 -0.81 -19.50
CA LEU A 61 -6.48 0.50 -18.95
C LEU A 61 -5.93 1.44 -20.02
N HIS A 62 -5.46 0.90 -21.15
CA HIS A 62 -4.93 1.68 -22.25
C HIS A 62 -6.00 2.09 -23.27
N LYS A 63 -7.26 1.72 -23.05
CA LYS A 63 -8.41 2.13 -23.86
C LYS A 63 -9.31 3.03 -23.04
N LYS A 64 -9.29 4.33 -23.37
CA LYS A 64 -10.06 5.34 -22.66
C LYS A 64 -11.55 5.01 -22.63
N GLU A 65 -12.09 4.46 -23.72
CA GLU A 65 -13.50 4.11 -23.84
C GLU A 65 -13.93 3.03 -22.84
N ASP A 66 -13.06 2.05 -22.58
CA ASP A 66 -13.32 0.98 -21.61
C ASP A 66 -13.37 1.56 -20.19
N LEU A 67 -12.43 2.45 -19.84
CA LEU A 67 -12.39 3.15 -18.56
C LEU A 67 -13.62 4.06 -18.36
N VAL A 68 -13.95 4.88 -19.37
CA VAL A 68 -15.12 5.77 -19.34
C VAL A 68 -16.40 4.95 -19.17
N ALA A 69 -16.54 3.82 -19.89
CA ALA A 69 -17.69 2.93 -19.74
C ALA A 69 -17.77 2.30 -18.34
N ALA A 70 -16.64 1.88 -17.77
CA ALA A 70 -16.57 1.29 -16.44
C ALA A 70 -16.87 2.28 -15.31
N LEU A 71 -16.49 3.56 -15.50
CA LEU A 71 -16.68 4.65 -14.53
C LEU A 71 -18.07 5.28 -14.59
N LYS A 72 -18.90 4.96 -15.59
CA LYS A 72 -20.30 5.38 -15.61
C LYS A 72 -21.05 4.78 -14.42
N ASP A 73 -21.82 5.63 -13.75
CA ASP A 73 -22.63 5.23 -12.59
C ASP A 73 -21.77 4.66 -11.43
N ILE A 74 -20.60 5.28 -11.19
CA ILE A 74 -19.69 4.98 -10.08
C ILE A 74 -19.57 6.23 -9.20
N ASP A 75 -19.63 6.04 -7.87
CA ASP A 75 -19.40 7.11 -6.90
C ASP A 75 -17.92 7.22 -6.54
N VAL A 76 -17.23 6.08 -6.38
CA VAL A 76 -15.83 6.04 -5.93
C VAL A 76 -15.02 5.07 -6.77
N CYS A 77 -13.86 5.52 -7.25
CA CYS A 77 -12.88 4.68 -7.94
C CYS A 77 -11.68 4.45 -7.03
N ILE A 78 -11.29 3.19 -6.84
CA ILE A 78 -10.12 2.79 -6.05
C ILE A 78 -9.13 2.09 -6.97
N CYS A 79 -7.90 2.56 -6.99
CA CYS A 79 -6.82 1.95 -7.76
C CYS A 79 -5.88 1.16 -6.83
N CYS A 80 -5.59 -0.08 -7.21
CA CYS A 80 -4.69 -0.98 -6.48
C CYS A 80 -3.68 -1.62 -7.45
N LEU A 81 -3.15 -0.83 -8.38
CA LEU A 81 -2.12 -1.28 -9.31
C LEU A 81 -0.78 -1.53 -8.62
N GLY A 82 0.07 -2.31 -9.26
CA GLY A 82 1.37 -2.63 -8.71
C GLY A 82 2.26 -1.40 -8.53
N ILE A 83 3.22 -1.52 -7.62
CA ILE A 83 4.17 -0.48 -7.25
C ILE A 83 5.05 0.05 -8.40
N PHE A 84 5.08 -0.65 -9.54
CA PHE A 84 5.80 -0.29 -10.78
C PHE A 84 4.86 0.20 -11.89
N GLN A 85 3.56 0.27 -11.62
CA GLN A 85 2.52 0.68 -12.56
C GLN A 85 1.98 2.08 -12.20
N GLY A 86 2.78 2.89 -11.49
CA GLY A 86 2.36 4.20 -10.99
C GLY A 86 1.82 5.10 -12.12
N ALA A 87 2.57 5.24 -13.21
CA ALA A 87 2.19 6.03 -14.38
C ALA A 87 1.02 5.43 -15.18
N GLU A 88 0.72 4.13 -15.05
CA GLU A 88 -0.42 3.49 -15.74
C GLU A 88 -1.78 3.96 -15.22
N GLN A 89 -1.80 4.80 -14.17
CA GLN A 89 -3.00 5.43 -13.64
C GLN A 89 -3.39 6.72 -14.38
N LEU A 90 -2.52 7.29 -15.22
CA LEU A 90 -2.82 8.53 -15.95
C LEU A 90 -4.07 8.41 -16.84
N PRO A 91 -4.28 7.34 -17.61
CA PRO A 91 -5.53 7.13 -18.35
C PRO A 91 -6.77 7.08 -17.46
N VAL A 92 -6.63 6.62 -16.20
CA VAL A 92 -7.73 6.61 -15.22
C VAL A 92 -8.13 8.04 -14.86
N VAL A 93 -7.16 8.93 -14.64
CA VAL A 93 -7.41 10.35 -14.36
C VAL A 93 -8.11 11.02 -15.55
N GLU A 94 -7.66 10.76 -16.77
CA GLU A 94 -8.30 11.28 -17.99
C GLU A 94 -9.76 10.82 -18.11
N ALA A 95 -10.02 9.53 -17.87
CA ALA A 95 -11.37 8.98 -17.92
C ALA A 95 -12.27 9.53 -16.79
N LEU A 96 -11.73 9.71 -15.58
CA LEU A 96 -12.42 10.35 -14.45
C LEU A 96 -12.85 11.77 -14.79
N LYS A 97 -11.97 12.54 -15.42
CA LYS A 97 -12.25 13.89 -15.90
C LYS A 97 -13.35 13.90 -16.95
N GLU A 98 -13.32 12.95 -17.88
CA GLU A 98 -14.32 12.84 -18.95
C GLU A 98 -15.71 12.48 -18.42
N VAL A 99 -15.83 11.54 -17.47
CA VAL A 99 -17.13 11.17 -16.90
C VAL A 99 -17.69 12.23 -15.95
N GLY A 100 -16.84 12.97 -15.24
CA GLY A 100 -17.20 14.11 -14.39
C GLY A 100 -18.17 13.81 -13.22
N THR A 101 -18.51 12.56 -12.96
CA THR A 101 -19.56 12.14 -12.00
C THR A 101 -19.02 11.40 -10.78
N VAL A 102 -17.76 10.97 -10.82
CA VAL A 102 -17.11 10.26 -9.71
C VAL A 102 -16.81 11.24 -8.58
N LYS A 103 -17.29 10.91 -7.38
CA LYS A 103 -17.20 11.74 -6.17
C LYS A 103 -15.88 11.60 -5.43
N ARG A 104 -15.12 10.52 -5.70
CA ARG A 104 -13.80 10.32 -5.12
C ARG A 104 -12.94 9.33 -5.92
N PHE A 105 -11.67 9.67 -6.09
CA PHE A 105 -10.63 8.77 -6.56
C PHE A 105 -9.64 8.48 -5.43
N ILE A 106 -9.37 7.20 -5.19
CA ILE A 106 -8.30 6.73 -4.30
C ILE A 106 -7.20 6.14 -5.19
N PRO A 107 -6.14 6.89 -5.50
CA PRO A 107 -5.00 6.40 -6.26
C PRO A 107 -4.23 5.29 -5.53
N SER A 108 -3.45 4.53 -6.29
CA SER A 108 -2.63 3.43 -5.80
C SER A 108 -1.30 3.93 -5.22
N ASP A 109 -1.37 4.61 -4.07
CA ASP A 109 -0.20 5.09 -3.32
C ASP A 109 0.26 4.06 -2.27
N PHE A 110 -0.58 3.76 -1.28
CA PHE A 110 -0.46 2.67 -0.29
C PHE A 110 0.98 2.31 0.10
N GLY A 111 1.71 3.28 0.66
CA GLY A 111 3.09 3.09 1.02
C GLY A 111 3.65 4.20 1.90
N MET A 112 4.78 4.75 1.49
CA MET A 112 5.49 5.84 2.17
C MET A 112 5.40 7.12 1.36
N ASP A 113 5.71 8.26 1.98
CA ASP A 113 5.73 9.53 1.27
C ASP A 113 6.99 9.66 0.40
N TYR A 114 6.87 9.25 -0.86
CA TYR A 114 7.96 9.29 -1.84
C TYR A 114 8.44 10.71 -2.17
N ARG A 115 7.66 11.76 -1.83
CA ARG A 115 8.07 13.17 -2.03
C ARG A 115 9.29 13.55 -1.20
N ARG A 116 9.60 12.75 -0.17
CA ARG A 116 10.77 12.93 0.70
C ARG A 116 12.09 12.53 0.02
N ASP A 117 12.04 11.73 -1.04
CA ASP A 117 13.24 11.27 -1.76
C ASP A 117 13.07 11.36 -3.29
N PRO A 118 13.02 12.59 -3.84
CA PRO A 118 12.86 12.82 -5.27
C PRO A 118 14.10 12.38 -6.08
N HIS A 119 15.21 12.05 -5.43
CA HIS A 119 16.41 11.56 -6.11
C HIS A 119 16.26 10.08 -6.48
N ASP A 120 15.73 9.26 -5.56
CA ASP A 120 15.55 7.83 -5.81
C ASP A 120 14.28 7.48 -6.57
N PHE A 121 13.24 8.28 -6.35
CA PHE A 121 11.91 8.08 -6.91
C PHE A 121 11.55 9.28 -7.78
N ASP A 122 11.73 9.12 -9.09
CA ASP A 122 11.24 10.10 -10.06
C ASP A 122 9.70 10.14 -10.05
N MET A 123 9.15 11.27 -10.49
CA MET A 123 7.73 11.62 -10.57
C MET A 123 6.86 10.54 -11.21
N THR A 124 7.43 9.75 -12.12
CA THR A 124 6.75 8.70 -12.90
C THR A 124 6.61 7.37 -12.14
N GLU A 125 7.56 7.01 -11.28
CA GLU A 125 7.59 5.68 -10.65
C GLU A 125 6.52 5.49 -9.57
N LYS A 126 6.03 6.59 -8.97
CA LYS A 126 5.23 6.55 -7.74
C LYS A 126 3.95 7.36 -7.73
N GLY A 127 3.49 7.81 -8.88
CA GLY A 127 2.20 8.49 -8.96
C GLY A 127 2.22 9.95 -8.51
N ILE A 128 3.38 10.58 -8.30
CA ILE A 128 3.43 12.04 -8.11
C ILE A 128 2.90 12.74 -9.39
N ILE A 129 3.23 12.21 -10.57
CA ILE A 129 2.65 12.67 -11.83
C ILE A 129 1.12 12.45 -11.88
N VAL A 130 0.62 11.38 -11.25
CA VAL A 130 -0.81 11.08 -11.14
C VAL A 130 -1.49 12.06 -10.19
N HIS A 131 -0.86 12.40 -9.06
CA HIS A 131 -1.34 13.44 -8.15
C HIS A 131 -1.47 14.77 -8.87
N GLN A 132 -0.44 15.17 -9.62
CA GLN A 132 -0.47 16.41 -10.39
C GLN A 132 -1.62 16.43 -11.41
N ALA A 133 -1.73 15.38 -12.24
CA ALA A 133 -2.81 15.27 -13.22
C ALA A 133 -4.20 15.28 -12.56
N MET A 134 -4.34 14.58 -11.44
CA MET A 134 -5.59 14.50 -10.65
C MET A 134 -5.99 15.86 -10.08
N PHE A 135 -5.02 16.61 -9.52
CA PHE A 135 -5.24 17.95 -8.98
C PHE A 135 -5.59 18.96 -10.08
N GLU A 136 -4.85 18.97 -11.20
CA GLU A 136 -5.11 19.84 -12.35
C GLU A 136 -6.47 19.57 -13.01
N ALA A 137 -6.90 18.31 -13.03
CA ALA A 137 -8.20 17.91 -13.53
C ALA A 137 -9.34 18.20 -12.54
N GLY A 138 -9.04 18.63 -11.31
CA GLY A 138 -10.04 18.90 -10.28
C GLY A 138 -10.78 17.65 -9.79
N ILE A 139 -10.15 16.47 -9.89
CA ILE A 139 -10.76 15.21 -9.47
C ILE A 139 -10.77 15.13 -7.94
N PRO A 140 -11.93 14.94 -7.29
CA PRO A 140 -11.98 14.74 -5.85
C PRO A 140 -11.20 13.50 -5.43
N TYR A 141 -10.37 13.58 -4.40
CA TYR A 141 -9.43 12.49 -4.08
C TYR A 141 -9.29 12.18 -2.60
N THR A 142 -8.73 11.01 -2.29
CA THR A 142 -8.04 10.75 -1.03
C THR A 142 -6.79 9.95 -1.29
N ILE A 143 -5.64 10.49 -0.90
CA ILE A 143 -4.35 9.79 -0.97
C ILE A 143 -4.14 9.08 0.37
N ILE A 144 -3.83 7.79 0.34
CA ILE A 144 -3.65 6.97 1.54
C ILE A 144 -2.22 6.44 1.57
N ASP A 145 -1.49 6.80 2.62
CA ASP A 145 -0.20 6.20 2.96
C ASP A 145 -0.34 5.37 4.23
N ASN A 146 0.31 4.21 4.27
CA ASN A 146 0.16 3.25 5.37
C ASN A 146 1.50 2.71 5.89
N GLY A 147 2.59 3.35 5.47
CA GLY A 147 3.95 2.84 5.62
C GLY A 147 4.10 1.44 4.99
N PRO A 148 5.09 0.65 5.43
CA PRO A 148 5.20 -0.72 4.97
C PRO A 148 4.06 -1.59 5.51
N PHE A 149 3.50 -2.43 4.64
CA PHE A 149 2.65 -3.55 5.05
C PHE A 149 3.37 -4.42 6.07
N MET A 150 2.74 -4.82 7.17
CA MET A 150 3.38 -5.67 8.18
C MET A 150 3.93 -6.97 7.57
N GLU A 151 3.18 -7.57 6.65
CA GLU A 151 3.51 -8.81 5.95
C GLU A 151 4.80 -8.72 5.12
N VAL A 152 5.14 -7.53 4.63
CA VAL A 152 6.34 -7.29 3.83
C VAL A 152 7.45 -6.68 4.67
N GLY A 153 7.14 -5.60 5.39
CA GLY A 153 8.10 -4.84 6.18
C GLY A 153 8.52 -5.58 7.44
N LEU A 154 7.55 -5.89 8.29
CA LEU A 154 7.83 -6.52 9.59
C LEU A 154 8.17 -8.00 9.43
N GLY A 155 7.65 -8.66 8.40
CA GLY A 155 8.08 -9.99 7.98
C GLY A 155 9.58 -10.08 7.64
N LYS A 156 10.25 -8.96 7.36
CA LYS A 156 11.70 -8.84 7.15
C LYS A 156 12.42 -8.11 8.30
N LEU A 157 11.74 -7.82 9.41
CA LEU A 157 12.24 -6.98 10.50
C LEU A 157 12.83 -5.64 9.99
N LEU A 158 12.19 -5.09 8.95
CA LEU A 158 12.59 -3.87 8.24
C LEU A 158 13.96 -3.92 7.54
N ASP A 159 14.59 -5.10 7.44
CA ASP A 159 15.75 -5.33 6.58
C ASP A 159 15.29 -5.70 5.16
N TRP A 160 14.98 -4.67 4.38
CA TRP A 160 14.50 -4.85 2.99
C TRP A 160 15.57 -5.31 2.01
N SER A 161 16.83 -5.36 2.44
CA SER A 161 17.90 -5.98 1.65
C SER A 161 17.77 -7.51 1.62
N GLN A 162 17.02 -8.11 2.55
CA GLN A 162 16.78 -9.55 2.57
C GLN A 162 15.98 -10.01 1.35
N PRO A 163 16.40 -11.08 0.66
CA PRO A 163 15.64 -11.63 -0.47
C PRO A 163 14.32 -12.28 -0.01
N ALA A 164 14.24 -12.74 1.25
CA ALA A 164 13.10 -13.45 1.81
C ALA A 164 12.72 -12.91 3.22
N PRO A 165 11.50 -13.18 3.71
CA PRO A 165 11.13 -12.94 5.10
C PRO A 165 12.05 -13.66 6.10
N VAL A 166 12.16 -13.12 7.32
CA VAL A 166 12.94 -13.75 8.39
C VAL A 166 12.37 -15.11 8.78
N THR A 167 13.26 -16.04 9.14
CA THR A 167 12.95 -17.38 9.66
C THR A 167 13.62 -17.57 11.02
N LEU A 168 13.38 -18.72 11.67
CA LEU A 168 14.06 -19.05 12.93
C LEU A 168 15.57 -19.28 12.77
N GLU A 169 16.05 -19.47 11.54
CA GLU A 169 17.47 -19.64 11.20
C GLU A 169 18.15 -18.31 10.87
N THR A 170 17.39 -17.21 10.78
CA THR A 170 17.97 -15.89 10.58
C THR A 170 18.74 -15.48 11.84
N THR A 171 20.06 -15.33 11.72
CA THR A 171 20.95 -14.93 12.82
C THR A 171 21.47 -13.51 12.70
N THR A 172 21.42 -12.91 11.51
CA THR A 172 21.93 -11.56 11.24
C THR A 172 20.84 -10.71 10.58
N ILE A 173 20.70 -9.47 11.04
CA ILE A 173 19.83 -8.46 10.43
C ILE A 173 20.62 -7.18 10.18
N ARG A 174 20.38 -6.55 9.03
CA ARG A 174 20.88 -5.20 8.77
C ARG A 174 20.06 -4.17 9.54
N ARG A 175 20.76 -3.34 10.30
CA ARG A 175 20.20 -2.16 10.97
C ARG A 175 20.56 -0.91 10.20
N TRP A 176 19.56 -0.12 9.82
CA TRP A 176 19.76 1.12 9.06
C TRP A 176 20.14 2.26 10.02
N GLY A 177 21.35 2.79 9.88
CA GLY A 177 21.92 3.78 10.79
C GLY A 177 21.85 3.34 12.26
N ASP A 178 21.31 4.22 13.10
CA ASP A 178 21.14 3.94 14.53
C ASP A 178 19.92 3.05 14.82
N GLY A 179 18.99 2.92 13.87
CA GLY A 179 17.80 2.06 13.99
C GLY A 179 16.61 2.69 14.74
N ASP A 180 16.67 4.00 15.00
CA ASP A 180 15.70 4.74 15.83
C ASP A 180 14.74 5.63 15.03
N VAL A 181 14.77 5.55 13.70
CA VAL A 181 13.76 6.21 12.86
C VAL A 181 12.40 5.55 13.11
N GLU A 182 11.41 6.37 13.44
CA GLU A 182 10.03 5.93 13.63
C GLU A 182 9.43 5.50 12.29
N VAL A 183 8.76 4.34 12.31
CA VAL A 183 8.05 3.75 11.19
C VAL A 183 6.63 3.43 11.66
N VAL A 184 5.65 3.83 10.86
CA VAL A 184 4.28 3.36 11.03
C VAL A 184 4.02 2.21 10.08
N THR A 185 3.38 1.15 10.55
CA THR A 185 3.07 -0.05 9.77
C THR A 185 1.67 -0.55 10.07
N ASN A 186 1.03 -1.17 9.09
CA ASN A 186 -0.33 -1.67 9.19
C ASN A 186 -0.42 -3.06 8.54
N ALA A 187 -1.20 -3.95 9.13
CA ALA A 187 -1.49 -5.24 8.52
C ALA A 187 -2.43 -5.06 7.32
N LEU A 188 -2.28 -5.91 6.31
CA LEU A 188 -3.08 -5.85 5.09
C LEU A 188 -4.60 -5.80 5.35
N PRO A 189 -5.18 -6.64 6.23
CA PRO A 189 -6.62 -6.61 6.49
C PRO A 189 -7.07 -5.28 7.11
N ASP A 190 -6.24 -4.65 7.93
CA ASP A 190 -6.58 -3.39 8.60
C ASP A 190 -6.52 -2.21 7.64
N ILE A 191 -5.56 -2.22 6.70
CA ILE A 191 -5.51 -1.25 5.59
C ILE A 191 -6.81 -1.31 4.79
N ALA A 192 -7.28 -2.51 4.45
CA ALA A 192 -8.54 -2.69 3.74
C ALA A 192 -9.75 -2.14 4.53
N ARG A 193 -9.82 -2.38 5.84
CA ARG A 193 -10.88 -1.84 6.71
C ARG A 193 -10.86 -0.31 6.77
N TYR A 194 -9.69 0.31 6.83
CA TYR A 194 -9.58 1.78 6.77
C TYR A 194 -10.07 2.33 5.43
N VAL A 195 -9.71 1.71 4.31
CA VAL A 195 -10.19 2.12 2.98
C VAL A 195 -11.72 2.14 2.94
N VAL A 196 -12.37 1.11 3.51
CA VAL A 196 -13.84 1.05 3.59
C VAL A 196 -14.43 2.21 4.39
N GLN A 197 -13.83 2.60 5.53
CA GLN A 197 -14.29 3.76 6.30
C GLN A 197 -14.10 5.08 5.52
N ILE A 198 -12.94 5.26 4.90
CA ILE A 198 -12.57 6.47 4.15
C ILE A 198 -13.51 6.73 2.96
N VAL A 199 -14.00 5.67 2.33
CA VAL A 199 -14.91 5.74 1.18
C VAL A 199 -16.21 6.50 1.49
N ASP A 200 -16.67 6.54 2.73
CA ASP A 200 -17.89 7.25 3.09
C ASP A 200 -17.64 8.53 3.91
N ASP A 201 -16.39 8.80 4.33
CA ASP A 201 -16.09 9.98 5.13
C ASP A 201 -15.91 11.25 4.27
N PRO A 202 -16.78 12.27 4.38
CA PRO A 202 -16.63 13.52 3.65
C PRO A 202 -15.40 14.33 4.09
N ASN A 203 -14.90 14.15 5.32
CA ASN A 203 -13.75 14.89 5.84
C ASN A 203 -12.43 14.51 5.17
N THR A 204 -12.43 13.40 4.42
CA THR A 204 -11.26 12.86 3.72
C THR A 204 -11.13 13.32 2.28
N ILE A 205 -12.15 14.01 1.75
CA ILE A 205 -12.16 14.51 0.37
C ILE A 205 -11.11 15.60 0.23
N ASN A 206 -10.27 15.45 -0.79
CA ASN A 206 -9.10 16.29 -1.11
C ASN A 206 -8.07 16.30 0.01
N LYS A 207 -7.87 15.17 0.69
CA LYS A 207 -6.91 15.00 1.78
C LYS A 207 -5.91 13.89 1.51
N ARG A 208 -4.79 14.00 2.21
CA ARG A 208 -3.83 12.92 2.43
C ARG A 208 -4.11 12.34 3.80
N ILE A 209 -4.11 11.01 3.91
CA ILE A 209 -4.36 10.30 5.16
C ILE A 209 -3.22 9.34 5.40
N MET A 210 -2.62 9.44 6.58
CA MET A 210 -1.68 8.44 7.05
C MET A 210 -2.49 7.44 7.87
N LEU A 211 -2.39 6.15 7.53
CA LEU A 211 -2.82 5.07 8.40
C LEU A 211 -1.81 4.96 9.52
N ASP A 212 -2.02 5.80 10.51
CA ASP A 212 -0.99 6.27 11.43
C ASP A 212 -0.98 5.42 12.71
N GLY A 213 -1.20 4.11 12.52
CA GLY A 213 -1.31 3.10 13.58
C GLY A 213 -0.02 2.88 14.36
N HIS A 214 0.19 1.66 14.85
CA HIS A 214 1.24 1.29 15.81
C HIS A 214 2.66 1.75 15.37
N PRO A 215 3.18 2.88 15.89
CA PRO A 215 4.52 3.34 15.55
C PRO A 215 5.56 2.46 16.22
N THR A 216 6.70 2.25 15.56
CA THR A 216 7.83 1.49 16.09
C THR A 216 9.14 1.98 15.48
N THR A 217 10.27 1.56 16.04
CA THR A 217 11.58 1.69 15.41
C THR A 217 12.14 0.33 15.04
N GLN A 218 13.20 0.29 14.22
CA GLN A 218 13.86 -0.97 13.91
C GLN A 218 14.44 -1.62 15.17
N ASN A 219 15.01 -0.84 16.09
CA ASN A 219 15.51 -1.37 17.37
C ASN A 219 14.40 -2.00 18.21
N GLN A 220 13.26 -1.31 18.37
CA GLN A 220 12.11 -1.83 19.12
C GLN A 220 11.55 -3.12 18.50
N LEU A 221 11.48 -3.17 17.17
CA LEU A 221 11.05 -4.36 16.44
C LEU A 221 11.99 -5.56 16.65
N LEU A 222 13.30 -5.31 16.61
CA LEU A 222 14.31 -6.35 16.85
C LEU A 222 14.26 -6.85 18.29
N ASP A 223 14.18 -5.95 19.27
CA ASP A 223 14.08 -6.31 20.69
C ASP A 223 12.84 -7.18 20.96
N LEU A 224 11.69 -6.82 20.38
CA LEU A 224 10.46 -7.58 20.50
C LEU A 224 10.57 -8.96 19.85
N TRP A 225 11.18 -9.06 18.67
CA TRP A 225 11.42 -10.34 18.01
C TRP A 225 12.34 -11.26 18.83
N GLU A 226 13.43 -10.72 19.39
CA GLU A 226 14.32 -11.48 20.28
C GLU A 226 13.59 -11.94 21.55
N SER A 227 12.71 -11.09 22.11
CA SER A 227 11.89 -11.44 23.27
C SER A 227 10.90 -12.56 22.98
N ILE A 228 10.28 -12.56 21.78
CA ILE A 228 9.31 -13.60 21.38
C ILE A 228 10.01 -14.93 21.11
N THR A 229 11.17 -14.89 20.43
CA THR A 229 11.87 -16.09 19.97
C THR A 229 12.87 -16.67 20.96
N GLY A 230 13.33 -15.86 21.92
CA GLY A 230 14.47 -16.20 22.80
C GLY A 230 15.82 -16.26 22.08
N LYS A 231 15.89 -15.90 20.80
CA LYS A 231 17.12 -15.93 20.00
C LYS A 231 17.64 -14.50 19.78
N LYS A 232 18.94 -14.29 19.98
CA LYS A 232 19.61 -13.00 19.72
C LYS A 232 19.99 -12.87 18.25
N LEU A 233 19.85 -11.66 17.71
CA LEU A 233 20.25 -11.32 16.35
C LEU A 233 21.55 -10.51 16.36
N GLU A 234 22.47 -10.83 15.46
CA GLU A 234 23.58 -9.95 15.12
C GLU A 234 23.04 -8.76 14.31
N ARG A 235 23.15 -7.56 14.86
CA ARG A 235 22.67 -6.31 14.22
C ARG A 235 23.82 -5.64 13.49
N LYS A 236 23.85 -5.73 12.16
CA LYS A 236 24.88 -5.07 11.34
C LYS A 236 24.42 -3.67 10.98
N ARG A 237 25.01 -2.66 11.64
CA ARG A 237 24.80 -1.25 11.29
C ARG A 237 25.21 -1.04 9.82
N THR A 238 24.38 -0.29 9.09
CA THR A 238 24.65 0.18 7.74
C THR A 238 24.25 1.62 7.64
N ASP A 239 25.25 2.48 7.42
CA ASP A 239 25.05 3.91 7.24
C ASP A 239 24.71 4.23 5.79
N GLU A 240 24.30 5.48 5.53
CA GLU A 240 23.80 5.88 4.23
C GLU A 240 24.84 5.70 3.11
N ALA A 241 26.11 6.02 3.38
CA ALA A 241 27.18 5.87 2.39
C ALA A 241 27.37 4.42 1.95
N GLU A 242 27.22 3.46 2.87
CA GLU A 242 27.26 2.04 2.56
C GLU A 242 26.05 1.61 1.76
N LEU A 243 24.85 2.08 2.12
CA LEU A 243 23.62 1.82 1.37
C LEU A 243 23.70 2.38 -0.06
N GLN A 244 24.22 3.60 -0.25
CA GLN A 244 24.49 4.15 -1.58
C GLN A 244 25.42 3.24 -2.38
N ALA A 245 26.53 2.79 -1.79
CA ALA A 245 27.44 1.87 -2.47
C ALA A 245 26.79 0.52 -2.82
N MET A 246 25.81 0.05 -2.04
CA MET A 246 25.00 -1.13 -2.37
C MET A 246 24.07 -0.85 -3.56
N ILE A 247 23.43 0.33 -3.59
CA ILE A 247 22.57 0.75 -4.71
C ILE A 247 23.39 0.82 -6.01
N ASP A 248 24.56 1.46 -5.98
CA ASP A 248 25.42 1.65 -7.16
C ASP A 248 25.92 0.33 -7.75
N LYS A 249 26.10 -0.69 -6.91
CA LYS A 249 26.53 -2.04 -7.32
C LYS A 249 25.39 -2.97 -7.72
N THR A 250 24.15 -2.56 -7.49
CA THR A 250 22.96 -3.36 -7.79
C THR A 250 22.34 -2.85 -9.08
N GLU A 251 21.92 -3.73 -9.99
CA GLU A 251 21.34 -3.31 -11.26
C GLU A 251 19.81 -3.48 -11.30
N GLY A 252 19.16 -2.56 -12.01
CA GLY A 252 17.75 -2.62 -12.36
C GLY A 252 16.81 -2.72 -11.16
N PHE A 253 15.77 -3.56 -11.29
CA PHE A 253 14.70 -3.68 -10.30
C PHE A 253 15.17 -4.12 -8.90
N LYS A 254 16.37 -4.71 -8.80
CA LYS A 254 16.93 -5.13 -7.52
C LYS A 254 17.39 -3.96 -6.65
N GLN A 255 17.59 -2.77 -7.23
CA GLN A 255 17.86 -1.55 -6.46
C GLN A 255 16.66 -1.12 -5.64
N PHE A 256 15.45 -1.48 -6.07
CA PHE A 256 14.21 -0.94 -5.52
C PHE A 256 14.07 -1.10 -4.01
N PRO A 257 14.29 -2.29 -3.39
CA PRO A 257 14.22 -2.42 -1.93
C PRO A 257 15.27 -1.59 -1.18
N LEU A 258 16.45 -1.35 -1.79
CA LEU A 258 17.51 -0.53 -1.19
C LEU A 258 17.15 0.96 -1.23
N LYS A 259 16.59 1.43 -2.35
CA LYS A 259 16.05 2.78 -2.47
C LYS A 259 14.90 3.04 -1.49
N LEU A 260 14.02 2.04 -1.30
CA LEU A 260 12.96 2.12 -0.28
C LEU A 260 13.56 2.26 1.13
N ALA A 261 14.60 1.49 1.45
CA ALA A 261 15.28 1.62 2.73
C ALA A 261 15.92 3.02 2.87
N ARG A 262 16.49 3.57 1.80
CA ARG A 262 17.06 4.92 1.82
C ARG A 262 16.01 5.99 2.09
N CYS A 263 14.94 6.01 1.31
CA CYS A 263 13.85 6.97 1.50
C CYS A 263 13.25 6.85 2.90
N GLY A 264 13.00 5.64 3.36
CA GLY A 264 12.45 5.37 4.68
C GLY A 264 13.34 5.84 5.84
N PHE A 265 14.57 5.33 5.90
CA PHE A 265 15.45 5.45 7.08
C PHE A 265 16.43 6.62 7.02
N PHE A 266 16.67 7.22 5.84
CA PHE A 266 17.64 8.31 5.68
C PHE A 266 17.03 9.58 5.08
N ARG A 267 15.77 9.54 4.65
CA ARG A 267 15.03 10.72 4.14
C ARG A 267 13.71 10.97 4.86
N ASN A 268 13.42 10.23 5.94
CA ASN A 268 12.19 10.37 6.72
C ASN A 268 10.91 10.10 5.92
N GLY A 269 10.96 9.19 4.94
CA GLY A 269 9.80 8.79 4.13
C GLY A 269 8.63 8.21 4.93
N PHE A 270 8.88 7.72 6.15
CA PHE A 270 7.84 7.25 7.08
C PHE A 270 7.32 8.33 8.03
N VAL A 271 8.01 9.47 8.11
CA VAL A 271 7.67 10.53 9.05
C VAL A 271 6.56 11.39 8.48
N ARG A 272 5.48 11.51 9.25
CA ARG A 272 4.27 12.26 8.92
C ARG A 272 4.62 13.72 8.64
N SER A 273 4.31 14.21 7.45
CA SER A 273 4.25 15.65 7.20
C SER A 273 2.92 16.24 7.68
N ASP A 274 2.92 17.54 7.96
CA ASP A 274 1.76 18.24 8.54
C ASP A 274 0.52 18.27 7.62
N ASP A 275 0.67 17.91 6.33
CA ASP A 275 -0.44 17.84 5.37
C ASP A 275 -1.23 16.52 5.42
N TYR A 276 -0.83 15.55 6.24
CA TYR A 276 -1.57 14.29 6.45
C TYR A 276 -2.52 14.37 7.64
N LEU A 277 -3.75 13.90 7.42
CA LEU A 277 -4.66 13.57 8.50
C LEU A 277 -4.28 12.23 9.14
N SER A 278 -4.52 12.11 10.45
CA SER A 278 -4.32 10.90 11.24
C SER A 278 -5.55 9.99 11.16
N ALA A 279 -5.40 8.78 10.62
CA ALA A 279 -6.49 7.80 10.57
C ALA A 279 -6.95 7.35 11.96
N SER A 280 -6.04 7.22 12.92
CA SER A 280 -6.36 6.84 14.31
C SER A 280 -7.13 7.94 15.05
N GLN A 281 -6.93 9.21 14.70
CA GLN A 281 -7.75 10.32 15.20
C GLN A 281 -9.12 10.37 14.51
N LEU A 282 -9.19 10.12 13.20
CA LEU A 282 -10.45 10.08 12.45
C LEU A 282 -11.33 8.87 12.84
N TYR A 283 -10.71 7.71 13.09
CA TYR A 283 -11.41 6.43 13.30
C TYR A 283 -10.90 5.71 14.56
N PRO A 284 -11.07 6.30 15.77
CA PRO A 284 -10.48 5.77 17.00
C PRO A 284 -11.00 4.37 17.37
N ASP A 285 -12.25 4.06 17.05
CA ASP A 285 -12.84 2.75 17.37
C ASP A 285 -12.36 1.64 16.42
N LEU A 286 -12.16 1.96 15.13
CA LEU A 286 -11.51 1.04 14.21
C LEU A 286 -10.07 0.78 14.66
N HIS A 287 -9.33 1.83 14.99
CA HIS A 287 -7.93 1.74 15.41
C HIS A 287 -7.72 0.81 16.61
N LYS A 288 -8.62 0.81 17.61
CA LYS A 288 -8.54 -0.10 18.77
C LYS A 288 -8.59 -1.59 18.40
N THR A 289 -9.07 -1.91 17.20
CA THR A 289 -9.25 -3.29 16.73
C THR A 289 -8.27 -3.67 15.62
N THR A 290 -7.29 -2.81 15.32
CA THR A 290 -6.24 -3.13 14.34
C THR A 290 -5.20 -4.04 14.95
N THR A 291 -4.58 -4.85 14.10
CA THR A 291 -3.50 -5.76 14.47
C THR A 291 -2.32 -4.98 15.02
N THR A 292 -1.95 -5.27 16.27
CA THR A 292 -0.74 -4.74 16.88
C THR A 292 0.52 -5.41 16.31
N ILE A 293 1.66 -4.74 16.42
CA ILE A 293 2.97 -5.30 16.02
C ILE A 293 3.26 -6.60 16.79
N GLN A 294 2.96 -6.64 18.09
CA GLN A 294 3.17 -7.83 18.91
C GLN A 294 2.32 -9.01 18.42
N GLU A 295 1.02 -8.81 18.21
CA GLU A 295 0.15 -9.87 17.70
C GLU A 295 0.58 -10.38 16.31
N PHE A 296 1.08 -9.48 15.45
CA PHE A 296 1.62 -9.86 14.16
C PHE A 296 2.86 -10.75 14.30
N LEU A 297 3.85 -10.34 15.11
CA LEU A 297 5.09 -11.08 15.29
C LEU A 297 4.89 -12.41 16.03
N GLU A 298 3.98 -12.47 17.00
CA GLU A 298 3.63 -13.72 17.67
C GLU A 298 2.97 -14.72 16.71
N ARG A 299 2.04 -14.26 15.86
CA ARG A 299 1.44 -15.08 14.80
C ARG A 299 2.51 -15.55 13.81
N ARG A 300 3.42 -14.66 13.41
CA ARG A 300 4.55 -14.98 12.53
C ARG A 300 5.47 -16.03 13.16
N TYR A 301 5.84 -15.87 14.43
CA TYR A 301 6.66 -16.83 15.15
C TYR A 301 6.00 -18.21 15.21
N LYS A 302 4.71 -18.28 15.57
CA LYS A 302 3.95 -19.54 15.56
C LYS A 302 3.92 -20.20 14.18
N SER A 303 3.85 -19.41 13.09
CA SER A 303 3.86 -19.96 11.72
C SER A 303 5.22 -20.53 11.28
N LEU A 304 6.29 -20.27 12.04
CA LEU A 304 7.64 -20.73 11.74
C LEU A 304 8.08 -21.94 12.58
N GLN A 305 7.29 -22.33 13.58
CA GLN A 305 7.49 -23.55 14.37
C GLN A 305 6.99 -24.77 13.60
#